data_AF-H1RYU9-F1
#
_entry.id   AF-H1RYU9-F1
#
_cell.length_a   1.000
_cell.length_b   1.000
_cell.length_c   1.000
_cell.angle_alpha   90.00
_cell.angle_beta   90.00
_cell.angle_gamma   90.00
#
_symmetry.space_group_name_H-M   'P 1'
#
loop_
_entity.id
_entity.type
_entity.pdbx_description
1 polymer ?
#
loop_
_entity_poly.entity_id
_entity_poly.type
_entity_poly.pdbx_seq_one_letter_code
_entity_poly.pdbx_strand_id
1 'polypeptide(L)'
;MLSGGGARGAAHIGVLKVLDELRVPVDCIAGTSMGSLVGAAYATGMMPNEMAQLVGGLSTEIMRASMSVPGAVAPAEYEGRLLVDGGLTDNLPVDVARAMGADIVIAVNLGTTLMKREDLTSVVGVTSQMLNILSEQNVRASLSRLRQQDILILPELGDFSAGDFDHLPATIPIGEAAARKVADRLSALALPPQAYAALRARQRAVPAPDERPVDEIRFAPLERVNPDFAAATMQTKPGEPIHQEQLDQDMRRLFGTGDFEHVNYRFLEEPGKRILAVDAIEKAYGPNYLRFGLGLSTDFRGDAFFNLLGSYRRTWINSLGAEWRTDAQVGQTSRLVSEFYQPLDVRQYFFIAPRVELERRPVNIFQGSTRIATYDLRRVDVAVDVGSQFTKYGEVRLGVLTGQENATLSTGPAVLSPGPGKIGRGAITARLLFDQLDSVNFPRSGYSGSARVYGSQPGLGADQAYVKAEADGMYAWSHGAHTVSLGFKAGSNIGGDPLPRHDLFQWGGFLQQSGYSTGQLLGGNLQFARMVYYNKLVQQRLLEGVYAGFSLEAGRVGAPLVPGSPTGLLKSGSLFLGLDSPLGPFYLAYGRAAGGNYSFYLFLGRP
;
A
#
# COMPACT_ATOMS: atom_id res chain seq x y z
N MET A 1 0.27 -22.69 -28.10
CA MET A 1 0.94 -22.83 -26.80
C MET A 1 1.77 -21.60 -26.53
N LEU A 2 1.67 -21.05 -25.33
CA LEU A 2 2.29 -19.78 -24.97
C LEU A 2 3.20 -19.97 -23.75
N SER A 3 4.50 -19.79 -23.90
CA SER A 3 5.43 -20.00 -22.78
C SER A 3 5.26 -18.97 -21.66
N GLY A 4 5.78 -19.28 -20.47
CA GLY A 4 6.05 -18.27 -19.46
C GLY A 4 7.14 -17.30 -19.89
N GLY A 5 7.22 -16.17 -19.20
CA GLY A 5 8.16 -15.09 -19.55
C GLY A 5 8.01 -13.79 -18.78
N GLY A 6 7.09 -13.70 -17.81
CA GLY A 6 6.78 -12.46 -17.09
C GLY A 6 6.33 -11.36 -18.05
N ALA A 7 6.90 -10.17 -17.91
CA ALA A 7 6.62 -9.01 -18.75
C ALA A 7 6.75 -9.28 -20.27
N ARG A 8 7.67 -10.18 -20.66
CA ARG A 8 7.87 -10.59 -22.06
C ARG A 8 6.63 -11.23 -22.68
N GLY A 9 5.70 -11.72 -21.86
CA GLY A 9 4.46 -12.37 -22.27
C GLY A 9 3.56 -11.51 -23.16
N ALA A 10 3.70 -10.19 -23.14
CA ALA A 10 2.96 -9.32 -24.06
C ALA A 10 3.29 -9.58 -25.55
N ALA A 11 4.47 -10.14 -25.86
CA ALA A 11 4.80 -10.57 -27.23
C ALA A 11 3.84 -11.64 -27.78
N HIS A 12 3.21 -12.45 -26.91
CA HIS A 12 2.20 -13.43 -27.33
C HIS A 12 1.00 -12.76 -28.02
N ILE A 13 0.63 -11.56 -27.60
CA ILE A 13 -0.46 -10.78 -28.21
C ILE A 13 -0.13 -10.46 -29.68
N GLY A 14 1.12 -10.11 -29.96
CA GLY A 14 1.59 -9.86 -31.32
C GLY A 14 1.53 -11.11 -32.20
N VAL A 15 1.88 -12.27 -31.66
CA VAL A 15 1.74 -13.54 -32.38
C VAL A 15 0.27 -13.84 -32.69
N LEU A 16 -0.62 -13.71 -31.69
CA LEU A 16 -2.06 -13.94 -31.86
C LEU A 16 -2.67 -13.00 -32.90
N LYS A 17 -2.21 -11.75 -32.97
CA LYS A 17 -2.61 -10.81 -34.02
C LYS A 17 -2.27 -11.31 -35.42
N VAL A 18 -1.09 -11.86 -35.62
CA VAL A 18 -0.70 -12.43 -36.93
C VAL A 18 -1.51 -13.70 -37.24
N LEU A 19 -1.81 -14.54 -36.25
CA LEU A 19 -2.70 -15.69 -36.44
C LEU A 19 -4.11 -15.25 -36.86
N ASP A 20 -4.66 -14.22 -36.23
CA ASP A 20 -5.95 -13.62 -36.59
C ASP A 20 -5.93 -13.04 -38.02
N GLU A 21 -4.89 -12.27 -38.37
CA GLU A 21 -4.70 -11.70 -39.72
C GLU A 21 -4.64 -12.79 -40.81
N LEU A 22 -3.93 -13.89 -40.51
CA LEU A 22 -3.79 -15.03 -41.42
C LEU A 22 -4.98 -16.00 -41.37
N ARG A 23 -5.98 -15.76 -40.51
CA ARG A 23 -7.17 -16.61 -40.33
C ARG A 23 -6.84 -18.03 -39.89
N VAL A 24 -5.79 -18.19 -39.09
CA VAL A 24 -5.41 -19.49 -38.51
C VAL A 24 -6.38 -19.83 -37.38
N PRO A 25 -7.12 -20.95 -37.46
CA PRO A 25 -8.00 -21.37 -36.38
C PRO A 25 -7.17 -21.81 -35.17
N VAL A 26 -7.64 -21.46 -33.98
CA VAL A 26 -7.06 -21.89 -32.71
C VAL A 26 -8.15 -22.61 -31.93
N ASP A 27 -8.04 -23.93 -31.84
CA ASP A 27 -9.04 -24.79 -31.21
C ASP A 27 -8.81 -24.95 -29.70
N CYS A 28 -7.54 -24.91 -29.27
CA CYS A 28 -7.17 -25.00 -27.88
C CYS A 28 -5.90 -24.19 -27.57
N ILE A 29 -5.78 -23.74 -26.32
CA ILE A 29 -4.61 -23.01 -25.83
C ILE A 29 -4.20 -23.61 -24.49
N ALA A 30 -2.93 -24.00 -24.39
CA ALA A 30 -2.25 -24.14 -23.11
C ALA A 30 -1.15 -23.06 -23.02
N GLY A 31 -0.92 -22.58 -21.82
CA GLY A 31 0.16 -21.63 -21.56
C GLY A 31 0.60 -21.68 -20.11
N THR A 32 1.73 -21.04 -19.84
CA THR A 32 2.36 -21.00 -18.51
C THR A 32 2.56 -19.55 -18.06
N SER A 33 2.28 -19.23 -16.80
CA SER A 33 2.45 -17.88 -16.22
C SER A 33 1.74 -16.80 -17.06
N MET A 34 2.45 -15.76 -17.51
CA MET A 34 1.88 -14.73 -18.41
C MET A 34 1.30 -15.31 -19.71
N GLY A 35 1.84 -16.44 -20.20
CA GLY A 35 1.26 -17.16 -21.35
C GLY A 35 -0.12 -17.73 -21.06
N SER A 36 -0.39 -18.18 -19.83
CA SER A 36 -1.73 -18.63 -19.40
C SER A 36 -2.72 -17.46 -19.37
N LEU A 37 -2.30 -16.30 -18.87
CA LEU A 37 -3.14 -15.10 -18.80
C LEU A 37 -3.53 -14.61 -20.21
N VAL A 38 -2.56 -14.44 -21.10
CA VAL A 38 -2.83 -14.03 -22.49
C VAL A 38 -3.66 -15.10 -23.21
N GLY A 39 -3.37 -16.37 -22.99
CA GLY A 39 -4.11 -17.49 -23.57
C GLY A 39 -5.56 -17.54 -23.11
N ALA A 40 -5.82 -17.35 -21.81
CA ALA A 40 -7.16 -17.28 -21.24
C ALA A 40 -7.94 -16.09 -21.80
N ALA A 41 -7.32 -14.90 -21.86
CA ALA A 41 -7.96 -13.71 -22.45
C ALA A 41 -8.33 -13.94 -23.93
N TYR A 42 -7.47 -14.57 -24.72
CA TYR A 42 -7.82 -14.89 -26.10
C TYR A 42 -8.93 -15.95 -26.20
N ALA A 43 -8.92 -16.95 -25.29
CA ALA A 43 -9.93 -18.00 -25.25
C ALA A 43 -11.33 -17.48 -24.89
N THR A 44 -11.45 -16.33 -24.21
CA THR A 44 -12.75 -15.65 -23.98
C THR A 44 -13.23 -14.85 -25.21
N GLY A 45 -12.52 -14.94 -26.34
CA GLY A 45 -12.90 -14.25 -27.59
C GLY A 45 -12.37 -12.83 -27.72
N MET A 46 -11.60 -12.35 -26.73
CA MET A 46 -10.95 -11.04 -26.76
C MET A 46 -9.99 -10.92 -27.95
N MET A 47 -10.02 -9.77 -28.61
CA MET A 47 -9.14 -9.47 -29.73
C MET A 47 -7.76 -8.99 -29.24
N PRO A 48 -6.69 -9.20 -30.02
CA PRO A 48 -5.33 -8.76 -29.65
C PRO A 48 -5.19 -7.28 -29.30
N ASN A 49 -5.97 -6.39 -29.92
CA ASN A 49 -6.00 -4.97 -29.57
C ASN A 49 -6.64 -4.69 -28.20
N GLU A 50 -7.70 -5.43 -27.84
CA GLU A 50 -8.34 -5.35 -26.52
C GLU A 50 -7.43 -5.90 -25.43
N MET A 51 -6.75 -7.03 -25.70
CA MET A 51 -5.73 -7.58 -24.81
C MET A 51 -4.57 -6.61 -24.58
N ALA A 52 -4.11 -5.91 -25.62
CA ALA A 52 -3.05 -4.91 -25.51
C ALA A 52 -3.44 -3.74 -24.58
N GLN A 53 -4.72 -3.31 -24.63
CA GLN A 53 -5.25 -2.28 -23.73
C GLN A 53 -5.35 -2.78 -22.28
N LEU A 54 -5.88 -3.99 -22.08
CA LEU A 54 -5.98 -4.61 -20.76
C LEU A 54 -4.60 -4.75 -20.09
N VAL A 55 -3.64 -5.31 -20.82
CA VAL A 55 -2.27 -5.50 -20.33
C VAL A 55 -1.57 -4.16 -20.08
N GLY A 56 -1.85 -3.12 -20.86
CA GLY A 56 -1.34 -1.77 -20.59
C GLY A 56 -1.95 -1.07 -19.36
N GLY A 57 -3.14 -1.49 -18.90
CA GLY A 57 -3.89 -0.87 -17.81
C GLY A 57 -3.80 -1.58 -16.45
N LEU A 58 -3.31 -2.81 -16.41
CA LEU A 58 -3.14 -3.60 -15.19
C LEU A 58 -1.94 -3.10 -14.37
N SER A 59 -2.08 -2.95 -13.05
CA SER A 59 -0.96 -2.53 -12.20
C SER A 59 0.11 -3.63 -12.11
N THR A 60 1.37 -3.22 -12.03
CA THR A 60 2.53 -4.12 -11.94
C THR A 60 2.47 -5.03 -10.71
N GLU A 61 1.80 -4.59 -9.65
CA GLU A 61 1.56 -5.34 -8.41
C GLU A 61 0.54 -6.47 -8.59
N ILE A 62 -0.55 -6.22 -9.31
CA ILE A 62 -1.57 -7.24 -9.64
C ILE A 62 -0.99 -8.31 -10.57
N MET A 63 -0.20 -7.89 -11.58
CA MET A 63 0.48 -8.84 -12.45
C MET A 63 1.50 -9.71 -11.69
N ARG A 64 2.25 -9.12 -10.76
CA ARG A 64 3.19 -9.87 -9.92
C ARG A 64 2.49 -10.85 -8.98
N ALA A 65 1.36 -10.48 -8.40
CA ALA A 65 0.59 -11.35 -7.52
C ALA A 65 0.08 -12.62 -8.22
N SER A 66 -0.20 -12.54 -9.52
CA SER A 66 -0.61 -13.70 -10.33
C SER A 66 0.52 -14.69 -10.68
N MET A 67 1.78 -14.37 -10.35
CA MET A 67 2.95 -15.20 -10.65
C MET A 67 3.54 -15.70 -9.33
N SER A 68 3.21 -16.93 -8.91
CA SER A 68 3.75 -17.58 -7.71
C SER A 68 5.23 -17.95 -7.88
N VAL A 69 6.11 -16.95 -8.05
CA VAL A 69 7.55 -17.09 -8.21
C VAL A 69 8.19 -17.39 -6.86
N PRO A 70 8.85 -18.55 -6.68
CA PRO A 70 9.50 -18.90 -5.42
C PRO A 70 10.50 -17.84 -4.95
N GLY A 71 10.37 -17.42 -3.69
CA GLY A 71 11.21 -16.39 -3.05
C GLY A 71 10.69 -14.95 -3.21
N ALA A 72 9.70 -14.70 -4.08
CA ALA A 72 9.08 -13.38 -4.27
C ALA A 72 7.57 -13.37 -3.96
N VAL A 73 6.86 -14.48 -4.22
CA VAL A 73 5.42 -14.64 -3.99
C VAL A 73 5.15 -16.03 -3.41
N ALA A 74 4.25 -16.11 -2.42
CA ALA A 74 3.90 -17.39 -1.79
C ALA A 74 3.21 -18.34 -2.80
N PRO A 75 3.43 -19.66 -2.69
CA PRO A 75 2.66 -20.67 -3.43
C PRO A 75 1.16 -20.57 -3.14
N ALA A 76 0.32 -20.90 -4.12
CA ALA A 76 -1.14 -20.92 -3.97
C ALA A 76 -1.64 -22.35 -3.70
N GLU A 77 -2.58 -22.56 -2.80
CA GLU A 77 -3.18 -23.88 -2.57
C GLU A 77 -4.44 -24.08 -3.43
N TYR A 78 -4.54 -25.21 -4.13
CA TYR A 78 -5.71 -25.59 -4.91
C TYR A 78 -5.95 -27.10 -4.80
N GLU A 79 -7.15 -27.50 -4.37
CA GLU A 79 -7.56 -28.90 -4.18
C GLU A 79 -6.56 -29.74 -3.34
N GLY A 80 -6.05 -29.16 -2.25
CA GLY A 80 -5.08 -29.81 -1.35
C GLY A 80 -3.67 -29.97 -1.95
N ARG A 81 -3.38 -29.29 -3.06
CA ARG A 81 -2.06 -29.24 -3.69
C ARG A 81 -1.50 -27.83 -3.61
N LEU A 82 -0.23 -27.74 -3.24
CA LEU A 82 0.51 -26.49 -3.30
C LEU A 82 0.97 -26.25 -4.75
N LEU A 83 0.43 -25.21 -5.37
CA LEU A 83 0.76 -24.77 -6.73
C LEU A 83 1.86 -23.70 -6.68
N VAL A 84 2.85 -23.87 -7.53
CA VAL A 84 3.97 -22.93 -7.76
C VAL A 84 4.04 -22.61 -9.25
N ASP A 85 4.73 -21.52 -9.62
CA ASP A 85 4.88 -21.11 -11.02
C ASP A 85 5.36 -22.27 -11.90
N GLY A 86 4.55 -22.60 -12.91
CA GLY A 86 4.80 -23.69 -13.85
C GLY A 86 6.04 -23.48 -14.72
N GLY A 87 6.63 -22.27 -14.74
CA GLY A 87 7.87 -21.97 -15.44
C GLY A 87 9.06 -22.84 -15.00
N LEU A 88 9.01 -23.42 -13.79
CA LEU A 88 10.03 -24.34 -13.30
C LEU A 88 9.83 -25.78 -13.75
N THR A 89 8.59 -26.18 -14.07
CA THR A 89 8.24 -27.57 -14.38
C THR A 89 7.92 -27.78 -15.86
N ASP A 90 7.07 -26.94 -16.44
CA ASP A 90 6.63 -27.02 -17.84
C ASP A 90 6.38 -25.60 -18.40
N ASN A 91 7.47 -24.88 -18.69
CA ASN A 91 7.39 -23.49 -19.14
C ASN A 91 6.84 -23.36 -20.56
N LEU A 92 6.94 -24.40 -21.38
CA LEU A 92 6.39 -24.49 -22.73
C LEU A 92 5.57 -25.79 -22.84
N PRO A 93 4.26 -25.75 -22.53
CA PRO A 93 3.47 -26.95 -22.25
C PRO A 93 3.01 -27.70 -23.52
N VAL A 94 3.97 -28.28 -24.26
CA VAL A 94 3.72 -29.03 -25.49
C VAL A 94 2.93 -30.32 -25.22
N ASP A 95 3.22 -31.01 -24.11
CA ASP A 95 2.54 -32.27 -23.79
C ASP A 95 1.07 -32.03 -23.40
N VAL A 96 0.80 -30.95 -22.68
CA VAL A 96 -0.57 -30.52 -22.34
C VAL A 96 -1.35 -30.22 -23.62
N ALA A 97 -0.75 -29.49 -24.57
CA ALA A 97 -1.35 -29.23 -25.88
C ALA A 97 -1.79 -30.51 -26.59
N ARG A 98 -0.91 -31.52 -26.60
CA ARG A 98 -1.17 -32.80 -27.23
C ARG A 98 -2.25 -33.59 -26.49
N ALA A 99 -2.23 -33.58 -25.16
CA ALA A 99 -3.27 -34.20 -24.34
C ALA A 99 -4.65 -33.56 -24.54
N MET A 100 -4.70 -32.26 -24.85
CA MET A 100 -5.93 -31.56 -25.27
C MET A 100 -6.41 -31.93 -26.68
N GLY A 101 -5.68 -32.78 -27.41
CA GLY A 101 -6.06 -33.25 -28.75
C GLY A 101 -5.53 -32.40 -29.89
N ALA A 102 -4.54 -31.53 -29.69
CA ALA A 102 -3.99 -30.71 -30.77
C ALA A 102 -3.31 -31.58 -31.85
N ASP A 103 -3.71 -31.43 -33.11
CA ASP A 103 -3.10 -32.09 -34.28
C ASP A 103 -1.80 -31.39 -34.72
N ILE A 104 -1.77 -30.06 -34.63
CA ILE A 104 -0.63 -29.21 -34.94
C ILE A 104 -0.40 -28.28 -33.76
N VAL A 105 0.83 -28.23 -33.25
CA VAL A 105 1.21 -27.33 -32.16
C VAL A 105 1.89 -26.10 -32.75
N ILE A 106 1.32 -24.92 -32.46
CA ILE A 106 1.99 -23.64 -32.63
C ILE A 106 2.59 -23.27 -31.27
N ALA A 107 3.91 -23.40 -31.13
CA ALA A 107 4.64 -23.15 -29.90
C ALA A 107 5.30 -21.76 -29.94
N VAL A 108 4.89 -20.86 -29.05
CA VAL A 108 5.52 -19.54 -28.87
C VAL A 108 6.41 -19.59 -27.65
N ASN A 109 7.72 -19.60 -27.88
CA ASN A 109 8.72 -19.65 -26.80
C ASN A 109 9.45 -18.30 -26.71
N LEU A 110 9.31 -17.63 -25.58
CA LEU A 110 9.93 -16.34 -25.29
C LEU A 110 11.38 -16.46 -24.80
N GLY A 111 11.88 -17.68 -24.65
CA GLY A 111 13.23 -17.99 -24.17
C GLY A 111 13.43 -17.73 -22.68
N THR A 112 14.44 -18.37 -22.10
CA THR A 112 14.89 -18.10 -20.74
C THR A 112 16.28 -17.46 -20.81
N THR A 113 16.37 -16.18 -20.42
CA THR A 113 17.63 -15.44 -20.53
C THR A 113 18.49 -15.76 -19.31
N LEU A 114 19.63 -16.43 -19.51
CA LEU A 114 20.62 -16.62 -18.45
C LEU A 114 21.24 -15.27 -18.08
N MET A 115 21.42 -15.03 -16.78
CA MET A 115 21.95 -13.78 -16.25
C MET A 115 23.44 -13.62 -16.56
N LYS A 116 23.91 -12.37 -16.67
CA LYS A 116 25.33 -12.07 -16.89
C LYS A 116 26.11 -12.28 -15.59
N ARG A 117 27.43 -12.49 -15.69
CA ARG A 117 28.31 -12.72 -14.53
C ARG A 117 28.20 -11.64 -13.45
N GLU A 118 28.03 -10.40 -13.87
CA GLU A 118 27.86 -9.22 -13.01
C GLU A 118 26.61 -9.30 -12.11
N ASP A 119 25.56 -9.98 -12.58
CA ASP A 119 24.31 -10.17 -11.85
C ASP A 119 24.34 -11.36 -10.87
N LEU A 120 25.40 -12.18 -10.90
CA LEU A 120 25.57 -13.40 -10.08
C LEU A 120 26.33 -13.15 -8.77
N THR A 121 26.47 -11.89 -8.35
CA THR A 121 27.27 -11.50 -7.19
C THR A 121 26.52 -11.58 -5.85
N SER A 122 25.22 -11.90 -5.88
CA SER A 122 24.37 -12.00 -4.68
C SER A 122 23.73 -13.38 -4.55
N VAL A 123 23.37 -13.77 -3.32
CA VAL A 123 22.62 -15.02 -3.04
C VAL A 123 21.32 -15.07 -3.85
N VAL A 124 20.65 -13.93 -3.99
CA VAL A 124 19.45 -13.78 -4.81
C VAL A 124 19.77 -14.05 -6.29
N GLY A 125 20.82 -13.41 -6.83
CA GLY A 125 21.23 -13.60 -8.23
C GLY A 125 21.62 -15.04 -8.56
N VAL A 126 22.36 -15.70 -7.67
CA VAL A 126 22.71 -17.13 -7.82
C VAL A 126 21.46 -18.02 -7.79
N THR A 127 20.54 -17.76 -6.86
CA THR A 127 19.29 -18.52 -6.76
C THR A 127 18.41 -18.33 -8.00
N SER A 128 18.24 -17.10 -8.47
CA SER A 128 17.49 -16.80 -9.72
C SER A 128 18.13 -17.46 -10.94
N GLN A 129 19.46 -17.50 -11.02
CA GLN A 129 20.16 -18.17 -12.10
C GLN A 129 19.92 -19.69 -12.09
N MET A 130 19.89 -20.32 -10.90
CA MET A 130 19.53 -21.74 -10.79
C MET A 130 18.12 -22.00 -11.31
N LEU A 131 17.15 -21.15 -10.96
CA LEU A 131 15.77 -21.24 -11.47
C LEU A 131 15.71 -21.09 -13.00
N ASN A 132 16.46 -20.15 -13.58
CA ASN A 132 16.54 -19.97 -15.03
C ASN A 132 17.12 -21.20 -15.73
N ILE A 133 18.16 -21.83 -15.16
CA ILE A 133 18.77 -23.05 -15.71
C ILE A 133 17.76 -24.21 -15.70
N LEU A 134 17.02 -24.39 -14.61
CA LEU A 134 15.97 -25.42 -14.52
C LEU A 134 14.85 -25.17 -15.54
N SER A 135 14.45 -23.91 -15.71
CA SER A 135 13.46 -23.53 -16.71
C SER A 135 13.95 -23.83 -18.14
N GLU A 136 15.19 -23.46 -18.47
CA GLU A 136 15.79 -23.74 -19.78
C GLU A 136 15.86 -25.26 -20.08
N GLN A 137 16.19 -26.06 -19.08
CA GLN A 137 16.20 -27.53 -19.21
C GLN A 137 14.82 -28.08 -19.54
N ASN A 138 13.77 -27.59 -18.87
CA ASN A 138 12.40 -28.04 -19.16
C ASN A 138 11.92 -27.58 -20.55
N VAL A 139 12.27 -26.35 -20.97
CA VAL A 139 11.92 -25.84 -22.30
C VAL A 139 12.57 -26.68 -23.39
N ARG A 140 13.85 -27.04 -23.24
CA ARG A 140 14.54 -27.93 -24.19
C ARG A 140 13.88 -29.29 -24.28
N ALA A 141 13.47 -29.86 -23.13
CA ALA A 141 12.73 -31.11 -23.12
C ALA A 141 11.40 -30.98 -23.88
N SER A 142 10.63 -29.92 -23.67
CA SER A 142 9.37 -29.69 -24.39
C SER A 142 9.56 -29.44 -25.89
N LEU A 143 10.60 -28.70 -26.28
CA LEU A 143 10.94 -28.50 -27.69
C LEU A 143 11.29 -29.79 -28.42
N SER A 144 11.95 -30.75 -27.74
CA SER A 144 12.29 -32.05 -28.32
C SER A 144 11.06 -32.91 -28.70
N ARG A 145 9.87 -32.55 -28.19
CA ARG A 145 8.61 -33.25 -28.44
C ARG A 145 7.81 -32.66 -29.61
N LEU A 146 8.30 -31.58 -30.22
CA LEU A 146 7.69 -31.02 -31.42
C LEU A 146 7.88 -31.96 -32.61
N ARG A 147 6.80 -32.14 -33.36
CA ARG A 147 6.75 -32.92 -34.60
C ARG A 147 7.09 -32.03 -35.80
N GLN A 148 7.41 -32.65 -36.94
CA GLN A 148 7.77 -31.91 -38.16
C GLN A 148 6.67 -30.94 -38.64
N GLN A 149 5.39 -31.29 -38.42
CA GLN A 149 4.25 -30.44 -38.75
C GLN A 149 4.07 -29.23 -37.82
N ASP A 150 4.72 -29.22 -36.65
CA ASP A 150 4.57 -28.18 -35.64
C ASP A 150 5.36 -26.91 -35.98
N ILE A 151 4.85 -25.77 -35.53
CA ILE A 151 5.37 -24.46 -35.85
C ILE A 151 5.94 -23.84 -34.57
N LEU A 152 7.25 -23.61 -34.56
CA LEU A 152 7.93 -22.91 -33.47
C LEU A 152 8.10 -21.44 -33.85
N ILE A 153 7.66 -20.55 -32.96
CA ILE A 153 7.82 -19.09 -33.06
C ILE A 153 8.72 -18.65 -31.92
N LEU A 154 9.81 -17.95 -32.27
CA LEU A 154 10.84 -17.47 -31.34
C LEU A 154 10.96 -15.93 -31.44
N PRO A 155 10.26 -15.18 -30.57
CA PRO A 155 10.44 -13.73 -30.48
C PRO A 155 11.84 -13.34 -30.01
N GLU A 156 12.51 -12.48 -30.77
CA GLU A 156 13.85 -11.96 -30.46
C GLU A 156 13.75 -10.77 -29.49
N LEU A 157 13.54 -11.07 -28.22
CA LEU A 157 13.24 -10.06 -27.18
C LEU A 157 14.47 -9.29 -26.67
N GLY A 158 15.67 -9.59 -27.16
CA GLY A 158 16.90 -8.86 -26.80
C GLY A 158 17.11 -8.76 -25.28
N ASP A 159 17.31 -7.52 -24.81
CA ASP A 159 17.58 -7.21 -23.40
C ASP A 159 16.32 -7.07 -22.52
N PHE A 160 15.11 -7.25 -23.08
CA PHE A 160 13.89 -7.23 -22.26
C PHE A 160 13.92 -8.37 -21.24
N SER A 161 13.77 -8.03 -19.96
CA SER A 161 13.73 -8.98 -18.87
C SER A 161 12.30 -9.41 -18.53
N ALA A 162 12.14 -10.53 -17.83
CA ALA A 162 10.84 -10.97 -17.33
C ALA A 162 10.21 -10.01 -16.29
N GLY A 163 10.99 -9.07 -15.74
CA GLY A 163 10.53 -8.08 -14.76
C GLY A 163 10.19 -6.71 -15.34
N ASP A 164 10.32 -6.49 -16.67
CA ASP A 164 10.20 -5.17 -17.28
C ASP A 164 8.74 -4.80 -17.61
N PHE A 165 7.87 -4.85 -16.61
CA PHE A 165 6.42 -4.62 -16.76
C PHE A 165 6.04 -3.19 -17.18
N ASP A 166 6.96 -2.23 -17.07
CA ASP A 166 6.72 -0.85 -17.54
C ASP A 166 6.78 -0.72 -19.07
N HIS A 167 7.30 -1.74 -19.78
CA HIS A 167 7.55 -1.70 -21.22
C HIS A 167 6.81 -2.80 -22.01
N LEU A 168 5.73 -3.36 -21.46
CA LEU A 168 4.94 -4.44 -22.09
C LEU A 168 4.57 -4.15 -23.56
N PRO A 169 4.04 -2.94 -23.91
CA PRO A 169 3.60 -2.67 -25.28
C PRO A 169 4.73 -2.74 -26.32
N ALA A 170 5.98 -2.49 -25.92
CA ALA A 170 7.13 -2.52 -26.81
C ALA A 170 7.48 -3.95 -27.28
N THR A 171 7.04 -4.99 -26.55
CA THR A 171 7.29 -6.39 -26.92
C THR A 171 6.28 -6.96 -27.92
N ILE A 172 5.11 -6.32 -28.06
CA ILE A 172 4.05 -6.77 -28.98
C ILE A 172 4.53 -6.81 -30.44
N PRO A 173 5.15 -5.75 -31.00
CA PRO A 173 5.67 -5.77 -32.38
C PRO A 173 6.75 -6.84 -32.61
N ILE A 174 7.52 -7.21 -31.58
CA ILE A 174 8.55 -8.25 -31.66
C ILE A 174 7.89 -9.62 -31.88
N GLY A 175 6.79 -9.88 -31.16
CA GLY A 175 5.97 -11.07 -31.37
C GLY A 175 5.35 -11.13 -32.76
N GLU A 176 4.82 -10.00 -33.25
CA GLU A 176 4.29 -9.89 -34.62
C GLU A 176 5.37 -10.23 -35.67
N ALA A 177 6.55 -9.63 -35.54
CA ALA A 177 7.66 -9.87 -36.45
C ALA A 177 8.10 -11.35 -36.47
N ALA A 178 8.16 -11.98 -35.29
CA ALA A 178 8.52 -13.39 -35.17
C ALA A 178 7.48 -14.33 -35.81
N ALA A 179 6.19 -14.05 -35.64
CA ALA A 179 5.14 -14.82 -36.31
C ALA A 179 5.17 -14.63 -37.84
N ARG A 180 5.47 -13.41 -38.33
CA ARG A 180 5.61 -13.15 -39.77
C ARG A 180 6.76 -13.92 -40.42
N LYS A 181 7.85 -14.20 -39.69
CA LYS A 181 8.97 -15.04 -40.20
C LYS A 181 8.52 -16.46 -40.58
N VAL A 182 7.41 -16.96 -40.03
CA VAL A 182 6.85 -18.29 -40.34
C VAL A 182 5.47 -18.20 -41.00
N ALA A 183 5.11 -17.03 -41.58
CA ALA A 183 3.79 -16.76 -42.14
C ALA A 183 3.37 -17.77 -43.22
N ASP A 184 4.30 -18.27 -44.03
CA ASP A 184 4.00 -19.26 -45.07
C ASP A 184 3.45 -20.57 -44.47
N ARG A 185 4.06 -21.03 -43.37
CA ARG A 185 3.62 -22.23 -42.65
C ARG A 185 2.29 -22.00 -41.92
N LEU A 186 2.09 -20.80 -41.39
CA LEU A 186 0.86 -20.41 -40.71
C LEU A 186 -0.31 -20.30 -41.70
N SER A 187 -0.07 -19.69 -42.87
CA SER A 187 -1.08 -19.48 -43.90
C SER A 187 -1.59 -20.80 -44.50
N ALA A 188 -0.78 -21.87 -44.45
CA ALA A 188 -1.21 -23.22 -44.82
C ALA A 188 -2.32 -23.78 -43.90
N LEU A 189 -2.50 -23.21 -42.70
CA LEU A 189 -3.54 -23.57 -41.74
C LEU A 189 -4.78 -22.68 -41.82
N ALA A 190 -4.77 -21.68 -42.72
CA ALA A 190 -5.81 -20.65 -42.76
C ALA A 190 -7.18 -21.22 -43.15
N LEU A 191 -8.22 -20.75 -42.47
CA LEU A 191 -9.60 -20.97 -42.90
C LEU A 191 -10.02 -19.96 -43.98
N PRO A 192 -10.96 -20.34 -44.87
CA PRO A 192 -11.63 -19.38 -45.74
C PRO A 192 -12.27 -18.24 -44.93
N PRO A 193 -12.28 -16.99 -45.44
CA PRO A 193 -12.73 -15.83 -44.67
C PRO A 193 -14.12 -15.96 -44.05
N GLN A 194 -15.09 -16.57 -44.75
CA GLN A 194 -16.44 -16.80 -44.18
C GLN A 194 -16.43 -17.80 -43.02
N ALA A 195 -15.67 -18.90 -43.14
CA ALA A 195 -15.55 -19.91 -42.09
C ALA A 195 -14.84 -19.35 -40.84
N TYR A 196 -13.79 -18.56 -41.06
CA TYR A 196 -13.08 -17.90 -39.96
C TYR A 196 -13.94 -16.85 -39.25
N ALA A 197 -14.71 -16.05 -40.01
CA ALA A 197 -15.65 -15.10 -39.43
C ALA A 197 -16.73 -15.79 -38.59
N ALA A 198 -17.25 -16.93 -39.04
CA ALA A 198 -18.20 -17.74 -38.27
C ALA A 198 -17.57 -18.32 -36.99
N LEU A 199 -16.31 -18.78 -37.06
CA LEU A 199 -15.55 -19.23 -35.89
C LEU A 199 -15.39 -18.09 -34.86
N ARG A 200 -14.92 -16.92 -35.30
CA ARG A 200 -14.77 -15.75 -34.42
C ARG A 200 -16.09 -15.28 -33.84
N ALA A 201 -17.19 -15.34 -34.61
CA ALA A 201 -18.52 -15.00 -34.09
C ALA A 201 -18.97 -15.96 -32.97
N ARG A 202 -18.67 -17.26 -33.10
CA ARG A 202 -18.92 -18.25 -32.03
C ARG A 202 -18.02 -18.04 -30.82
N GLN A 203 -16.74 -17.74 -31.03
CA GLN A 203 -15.77 -17.48 -29.94
C GLN A 203 -16.05 -16.15 -29.20
N ARG A 204 -16.59 -15.14 -29.90
CA ARG A 204 -17.03 -13.86 -29.32
C ARG A 204 -18.37 -13.92 -28.62
N ALA A 205 -19.12 -15.01 -28.75
CA ALA A 205 -20.32 -15.22 -27.95
C ALA A 205 -19.89 -15.52 -26.51
N VAL A 206 -19.35 -14.50 -25.83
CA VAL A 206 -19.20 -14.51 -24.39
C VAL A 206 -20.61 -14.75 -23.86
N PRO A 207 -20.84 -15.83 -23.10
CA PRO A 207 -22.13 -16.04 -22.46
C PRO A 207 -22.50 -14.75 -21.74
N ALA A 208 -23.74 -14.28 -21.94
CA ALA A 208 -24.21 -13.13 -21.18
C ALA A 208 -23.97 -13.40 -19.68
N PRO A 209 -23.55 -12.39 -18.90
CA PRO A 209 -23.38 -12.55 -17.47
C PRO A 209 -24.60 -13.23 -16.86
N ASP A 210 -24.39 -14.25 -16.03
CA ASP A 210 -25.49 -14.98 -15.41
C ASP A 210 -26.03 -14.17 -14.22
N GLU A 211 -26.95 -13.26 -14.52
CA GLU A 211 -27.57 -12.35 -13.55
C GLU A 211 -28.66 -12.99 -12.70
N ARG A 212 -28.92 -14.30 -12.82
CA ARG A 212 -29.96 -14.95 -12.01
C ARG A 212 -29.67 -14.70 -10.52
N PRO A 213 -30.69 -14.40 -9.68
CA PRO A 213 -30.47 -14.23 -8.27
C PRO A 213 -29.95 -15.52 -7.63
N VAL A 214 -29.27 -15.39 -6.49
CA VAL A 214 -28.92 -16.52 -5.63
C VAL A 214 -29.89 -16.56 -4.45
N ASP A 215 -30.30 -17.76 -4.04
CA ASP A 215 -31.18 -17.97 -2.90
C ASP A 215 -30.42 -17.84 -1.57
N GLU A 216 -29.10 -18.06 -1.60
CA GLU A 216 -28.26 -18.12 -0.41
C GLU A 216 -26.84 -17.64 -0.74
N ILE A 217 -26.23 -16.89 0.18
CA ILE A 217 -24.78 -16.65 0.21
C ILE A 217 -24.22 -17.50 1.34
N ARG A 218 -23.29 -18.39 1.02
CA ARG A 218 -22.71 -19.34 1.97
C ARG A 218 -21.21 -19.15 2.04
N PHE A 219 -20.70 -18.83 3.22
CA PHE A 219 -19.25 -18.78 3.45
C PHE A 219 -18.73 -20.20 3.72
N ALA A 220 -17.51 -20.48 3.26
CA ALA A 220 -16.74 -21.62 3.77
C ALA A 220 -16.62 -21.51 5.30
N PRO A 221 -16.45 -22.63 6.04
CA PRO A 221 -16.37 -22.59 7.50
C PRO A 221 -15.33 -21.57 7.99
N LEU A 222 -15.79 -20.58 8.76
CA LEU A 222 -14.96 -19.57 9.39
C LEU A 222 -14.76 -19.93 10.87
N GLU A 223 -13.51 -19.87 11.35
CA GLU A 223 -13.17 -20.24 12.73
C GLU A 223 -13.17 -19.04 13.67
N ARG A 224 -12.74 -17.87 13.19
CA ARG A 224 -12.53 -16.66 14.00
C ARG A 224 -13.42 -15.51 13.55
N VAL A 225 -13.47 -15.27 12.24
CA VAL A 225 -14.26 -14.20 11.65
C VAL A 225 -15.74 -14.55 11.75
N ASN A 226 -16.54 -13.61 12.24
CA ASN A 226 -17.98 -13.80 12.29
C ASN A 226 -18.56 -13.82 10.86
N PRO A 227 -19.26 -14.89 10.43
CA PRO A 227 -19.90 -14.94 9.11
C PRO A 227 -20.88 -13.79 8.86
N ASP A 228 -21.56 -13.29 9.88
CA ASP A 228 -22.49 -12.15 9.74
C ASP A 228 -21.75 -10.85 9.43
N PHE A 229 -20.53 -10.67 9.96
CA PHE A 229 -19.66 -9.54 9.60
C PHE A 229 -19.19 -9.66 8.15
N ALA A 230 -18.77 -10.85 7.72
CA ALA A 230 -18.36 -11.10 6.33
C ALA A 230 -19.54 -10.83 5.37
N ALA A 231 -20.73 -11.34 5.68
CA ALA A 231 -21.95 -11.07 4.92
C ALA A 231 -22.29 -9.57 4.90
N ALA A 232 -22.22 -8.88 6.05
CA ALA A 232 -22.51 -7.45 6.15
C ALA A 232 -21.48 -6.56 5.42
N THR A 233 -20.27 -7.08 5.18
CA THR A 233 -19.24 -6.41 4.38
C THR A 233 -19.59 -6.44 2.89
N MET A 234 -20.45 -7.35 2.44
CA MET A 234 -20.94 -7.45 1.06
C MET A 234 -22.15 -6.54 0.81
N GLN A 235 -22.28 -6.06 -0.43
CA GLN A 235 -23.44 -5.34 -0.94
C GLN A 235 -24.37 -6.28 -1.71
N THR A 236 -23.84 -7.33 -2.34
CA THR A 236 -24.66 -8.39 -2.94
C THR A 236 -25.49 -9.08 -1.87
N LYS A 237 -26.78 -9.28 -2.16
CA LYS A 237 -27.73 -9.93 -1.25
C LYS A 237 -28.46 -11.09 -1.95
N PRO A 238 -28.88 -12.11 -1.18
CA PRO A 238 -29.78 -13.13 -1.70
C PRO A 238 -31.07 -12.54 -2.28
N GLY A 239 -31.56 -13.11 -3.37
CA GLY A 239 -32.80 -12.71 -4.06
C GLY A 239 -32.65 -11.53 -5.02
N GLU A 240 -31.52 -10.82 -5.02
CA GLU A 240 -31.24 -9.73 -5.96
C GLU A 240 -30.48 -10.25 -7.21
N PRO A 241 -30.68 -9.63 -8.39
CA PRO A 241 -29.88 -9.96 -9.58
C PRO A 241 -28.38 -9.83 -9.30
N ILE A 242 -27.61 -10.79 -9.81
CA ILE A 242 -26.17 -10.79 -9.60
C ILE A 242 -25.49 -9.90 -10.64
N HIS A 243 -24.76 -8.88 -10.16
CA HIS A 243 -23.92 -8.03 -10.99
C HIS A 243 -22.44 -8.34 -10.74
N GLN A 244 -21.73 -8.72 -11.79
CA GLN A 244 -20.32 -9.15 -11.70
C GLN A 244 -19.41 -8.08 -11.09
N GLU A 245 -19.56 -6.81 -11.51
CA GLU A 245 -18.77 -5.70 -10.96
C GLU A 245 -18.99 -5.53 -9.45
N GLN A 246 -20.21 -5.77 -8.98
CA GLN A 246 -20.57 -5.68 -7.57
C GLN A 246 -19.92 -6.80 -6.75
N LEU A 247 -19.92 -8.03 -7.28
CA LEU A 247 -19.24 -9.17 -6.67
C LEU A 247 -17.74 -8.95 -6.58
N ASP A 248 -17.10 -8.46 -7.65
CA ASP A 248 -15.67 -8.18 -7.63
C ASP A 248 -15.32 -7.11 -6.58
N GLN A 249 -16.18 -6.11 -6.41
CA GLN A 249 -16.03 -5.12 -5.34
C GLN A 249 -16.29 -5.70 -3.95
N ASP A 250 -17.24 -6.64 -3.80
CA ASP A 250 -17.48 -7.36 -2.55
C ASP A 250 -16.26 -8.17 -2.13
N MET A 251 -15.67 -8.94 -3.06
CA MET A 251 -14.48 -9.75 -2.78
C MET A 251 -13.30 -8.86 -2.39
N ARG A 252 -13.12 -7.72 -3.08
CA ARG A 252 -12.09 -6.72 -2.72
C ARG A 252 -12.33 -6.09 -1.36
N ARG A 253 -13.59 -5.86 -0.97
CA ARG A 253 -13.94 -5.35 0.36
C ARG A 253 -13.65 -6.36 1.46
N LEU A 254 -14.05 -7.61 1.26
CA LEU A 254 -13.73 -8.72 2.15
C LEU A 254 -12.21 -8.88 2.31
N PHE A 255 -11.47 -8.96 1.21
CA PHE A 255 -10.01 -9.00 1.26
C PHE A 255 -9.42 -7.77 1.96
N GLY A 256 -10.00 -6.60 1.71
CA GLY A 256 -9.63 -5.32 2.30
C GLY A 256 -9.87 -5.19 3.80
N THR A 257 -10.66 -6.07 4.45
CA THR A 257 -10.74 -6.09 5.93
C THR A 257 -9.41 -6.50 6.55
N GLY A 258 -8.58 -7.23 5.79
CA GLY A 258 -7.29 -7.71 6.24
C GLY A 258 -7.36 -8.97 7.10
N ASP A 259 -8.51 -9.64 7.17
CA ASP A 259 -8.70 -10.89 7.94
C ASP A 259 -8.40 -12.14 7.12
N PHE A 260 -8.48 -12.04 5.79
CA PHE A 260 -8.36 -13.16 4.87
C PHE A 260 -7.05 -13.13 4.09
N GLU A 261 -6.52 -14.31 3.77
CA GLU A 261 -5.39 -14.49 2.85
C GLU A 261 -5.83 -14.47 1.40
N HIS A 262 -6.99 -15.08 1.13
CA HIS A 262 -7.60 -15.15 -0.19
C HIS A 262 -9.12 -15.14 -0.05
N VAL A 263 -9.80 -14.50 -1.00
CA VAL A 263 -11.26 -14.45 -1.07
C VAL A 263 -11.67 -14.75 -2.49
N ASN A 264 -12.31 -15.90 -2.69
CA ASN A 264 -12.85 -16.34 -3.97
C ASN A 264 -14.35 -16.64 -3.85
N TYR A 265 -15.03 -16.81 -4.98
CA TYR A 265 -16.42 -17.23 -5.00
C TYR A 265 -16.70 -18.22 -6.14
N ARG A 266 -17.77 -18.99 -5.99
CA ARG A 266 -18.31 -19.88 -7.00
C ARG A 266 -19.82 -20.04 -6.83
N PHE A 267 -20.51 -20.40 -7.91
CA PHE A 267 -21.94 -20.73 -7.86
C PHE A 267 -22.12 -22.24 -7.71
N LEU A 268 -22.96 -22.65 -6.76
CA LEU A 268 -23.39 -24.03 -6.56
C LEU A 268 -24.88 -24.13 -6.88
N GLU A 269 -25.27 -25.19 -7.60
CA GLU A 269 -26.67 -25.50 -7.89
C GLU A 269 -27.06 -26.71 -7.03
N GLU A 270 -27.82 -26.45 -5.96
CA GLU A 270 -28.43 -27.48 -5.10
C GLU A 270 -29.90 -27.68 -5.51
N PRO A 271 -30.55 -28.82 -5.20
CA PRO A 271 -31.94 -29.05 -5.57
C PRO A 271 -32.88 -27.92 -5.10
N GLY A 272 -33.33 -27.09 -6.05
CA GLY A 272 -34.21 -25.96 -5.79
C GLY A 272 -33.55 -24.71 -5.21
N LYS A 273 -32.20 -24.64 -5.18
CA LYS A 273 -31.45 -23.49 -4.66
C LYS A 273 -30.19 -23.20 -5.47
N ARG A 274 -30.00 -21.93 -5.84
CA ARG A 274 -28.74 -21.40 -6.36
C ARG A 274 -27.97 -20.72 -5.22
N ILE A 275 -26.73 -21.10 -5.00
CA ILE A 275 -25.93 -20.64 -3.87
C ILE A 275 -24.67 -19.93 -4.37
N LEU A 276 -24.40 -18.73 -3.86
CA LEU A 276 -23.09 -18.10 -3.97
C LEU A 276 -22.22 -18.60 -2.82
N ALA A 277 -21.33 -19.55 -3.11
CA ALA A 277 -20.33 -20.01 -2.16
C ALA A 277 -19.13 -19.07 -2.17
N VAL A 278 -18.85 -18.43 -1.03
CA VAL A 278 -17.71 -17.54 -0.82
C VAL A 278 -16.63 -18.31 -0.05
N ASP A 279 -15.55 -18.63 -0.74
CA ASP A 279 -14.38 -19.31 -0.18
C ASP A 279 -13.40 -18.25 0.34
N ALA A 280 -13.65 -17.77 1.57
CA ALA A 280 -12.81 -16.78 2.25
C ALA A 280 -11.91 -17.47 3.29
N ILE A 281 -10.61 -17.56 3.00
CA ILE A 281 -9.65 -18.26 3.84
C ILE A 281 -9.03 -17.28 4.82
N GLU A 282 -9.26 -17.49 6.12
CA GLU A 282 -8.70 -16.65 7.18
C GLU A 282 -7.17 -16.74 7.26
N LYS A 283 -6.53 -15.65 7.70
CA LYS A 283 -5.08 -15.63 7.92
C LYS A 283 -4.60 -16.66 8.93
N ALA A 284 -3.74 -17.58 8.51
CA ALA A 284 -3.19 -18.61 9.38
C ALA A 284 -2.36 -18.00 10.53
N TYR A 285 -1.68 -16.89 10.26
CA TYR A 285 -0.84 -16.15 11.22
C TYR A 285 -1.62 -15.13 12.07
N GLY A 286 -2.94 -14.98 11.86
CA GLY A 286 -3.81 -14.26 12.78
C GLY A 286 -4.10 -15.06 14.06
N PRO A 287 -4.81 -14.52 15.05
CA PRO A 287 -5.30 -13.14 15.15
C PRO A 287 -4.30 -12.19 15.82
N ASN A 288 -3.08 -12.67 16.13
CA ASN A 288 -2.07 -11.94 16.88
C ASN A 288 -1.01 -11.38 15.92
N TYR A 289 -0.92 -10.06 15.85
CA TYR A 289 -0.03 -9.36 14.95
C TYR A 289 1.01 -8.58 15.75
N LEU A 290 2.27 -8.72 15.34
CA LEU A 290 3.39 -7.93 15.85
C LEU A 290 3.90 -7.04 14.73
N ARG A 291 4.10 -5.76 15.02
CA ARG A 291 4.73 -4.80 14.12
C ARG A 291 5.88 -4.11 14.85
N PHE A 292 7.00 -4.01 14.17
CA PHE A 292 8.17 -3.27 14.65
C PHE A 292 8.38 -2.02 13.79
N GLY A 293 8.75 -0.93 14.44
CA GLY A 293 9.04 0.34 13.79
C GLY A 293 10.36 0.92 14.28
N LEU A 294 11.06 1.61 13.38
CA LEU A 294 12.27 2.36 13.68
C LEU A 294 12.10 3.75 13.11
N GLY A 295 12.40 4.76 13.93
CA GLY A 295 12.53 6.14 13.51
C GLY A 295 13.87 6.68 13.96
N LEU A 296 14.71 7.11 13.02
CA LEU A 296 15.93 7.86 13.31
C LEU A 296 15.82 9.24 12.68
N SER A 297 16.22 10.28 13.40
CA SER A 297 16.36 11.61 12.81
C SER A 297 17.45 12.43 13.47
N THR A 298 18.14 13.26 12.71
CA THR A 298 19.10 14.23 13.26
C THR A 298 19.11 15.49 12.41
N ASP A 299 19.35 16.63 13.05
CA ASP A 299 19.56 17.92 12.40
C ASP A 299 21.05 18.34 12.34
N PHE A 300 21.95 17.44 12.76
CA PHE A 300 23.41 17.64 12.89
C PHE A 300 23.83 18.88 13.72
N ARG A 301 22.92 19.48 14.49
CA ARG A 301 23.20 20.65 15.36
C ARG A 301 23.21 20.32 16.85
N GLY A 302 23.09 19.05 17.21
CA GLY A 302 23.35 18.55 18.56
C GLY A 302 22.44 17.42 19.01
N ASP A 303 21.28 17.25 18.38
CA ASP A 303 20.32 16.20 18.74
C ASP A 303 20.22 15.13 17.65
N ALA A 304 20.28 13.88 18.09
CA ALA A 304 19.89 12.72 17.31
C ALA A 304 18.76 12.02 18.06
N PHE A 305 17.62 11.87 17.39
CA PHE A 305 16.45 11.21 17.92
C PHE A 305 16.40 9.80 17.35
N PHE A 306 16.16 8.83 18.21
CA PHE A 306 15.76 7.49 17.81
C PHE A 306 14.44 7.15 18.48
N ASN A 307 13.61 6.35 17.83
CA ASN A 307 12.42 5.74 18.39
C ASN A 307 12.34 4.30 17.88
N LEU A 308 12.12 3.36 18.78
CA LEU A 308 11.81 1.96 18.49
C LEU A 308 10.35 1.72 18.89
N LEU A 309 9.53 1.21 17.97
CA LEU A 309 8.16 0.79 18.24
C LEU A 309 8.07 -0.73 18.23
N GLY A 310 7.42 -1.30 19.24
CA GLY A 310 6.80 -2.61 19.19
C GLY A 310 5.29 -2.44 19.36
N SER A 311 4.52 -2.87 18.37
CA SER A 311 3.05 -2.84 18.39
C SER A 311 2.53 -4.27 18.37
N TYR A 312 1.66 -4.59 19.32
CA TYR A 312 0.93 -5.83 19.40
C TYR A 312 -0.55 -5.56 19.18
N ARG A 313 -1.17 -6.27 18.24
CA ARG A 313 -2.61 -6.21 17.99
C ARG A 313 -3.19 -7.61 17.98
N ARG A 314 -4.22 -7.84 18.79
CA ARG A 314 -5.05 -9.03 18.74
C ARG A 314 -6.42 -8.66 18.19
N THR A 315 -6.80 -9.23 17.05
CA THR A 315 -8.12 -9.06 16.46
C THR A 315 -9.10 -10.15 16.92
N TRP A 316 -10.39 -10.01 16.60
CA TRP A 316 -11.43 -11.02 16.87
C TRP A 316 -11.46 -11.55 18.32
N ILE A 317 -11.41 -10.64 19.29
CA ILE A 317 -11.54 -10.99 20.71
C ILE A 317 -12.96 -11.50 21.02
N ASN A 318 -13.94 -11.05 20.24
CA ASN A 318 -15.32 -11.56 20.28
C ASN A 318 -15.94 -11.51 18.87
N SER A 319 -17.19 -12.00 18.76
CA SER A 319 -17.93 -12.11 17.50
C SER A 319 -18.29 -10.78 16.84
N LEU A 320 -18.19 -9.64 17.56
CA LEU A 320 -18.37 -8.32 16.96
C LEU A 320 -17.07 -7.79 16.32
N GLY A 321 -15.96 -8.52 16.45
CA GLY A 321 -14.65 -8.14 15.94
C GLY A 321 -13.90 -7.17 16.84
N ALA A 322 -14.08 -7.26 18.17
CA ALA A 322 -13.30 -6.46 19.10
C ALA A 322 -11.80 -6.69 18.95
N GLU A 323 -11.01 -5.62 19.12
CA GLU A 323 -9.56 -5.64 19.00
C GLU A 323 -8.90 -5.12 20.27
N TRP A 324 -7.74 -5.68 20.61
CA TRP A 324 -6.85 -5.12 21.62
C TRP A 324 -5.56 -4.70 20.96
N ARG A 325 -5.15 -3.46 21.16
CA ARG A 325 -3.91 -2.92 20.63
C ARG A 325 -3.05 -2.37 21.75
N THR A 326 -1.77 -2.71 21.74
CA THR A 326 -0.76 -2.14 22.62
C THR A 326 0.43 -1.69 21.80
N ASP A 327 0.73 -0.39 21.86
CA ASP A 327 1.89 0.22 21.21
C ASP A 327 2.90 0.62 22.29
N ALA A 328 4.07 0.02 22.27
CA ALA A 328 5.19 0.34 23.15
C ALA A 328 6.33 0.98 22.33
N GLN A 329 6.57 2.26 22.55
CA GLN A 329 7.62 3.03 21.93
C GLN A 329 8.69 3.42 22.96
N VAL A 330 9.97 3.32 22.60
CA VAL A 330 11.12 3.72 23.42
C VAL A 330 12.09 4.56 22.60
N GLY A 331 12.62 5.63 23.19
CA GLY A 331 13.63 6.49 22.55
C GLY A 331 13.48 7.95 22.96
N GLN A 332 13.41 8.84 21.98
CA GLN A 332 13.16 10.27 22.19
C GLN A 332 11.80 10.50 22.86
N THR A 333 10.77 9.80 22.38
CA THR A 333 9.48 9.73 23.06
C THR A 333 9.28 8.29 23.49
N SER A 334 9.22 8.07 24.80
CA SER A 334 8.82 6.79 25.37
C SER A 334 7.32 6.83 25.61
N ARG A 335 6.56 5.96 24.93
CA ARG A 335 5.09 5.98 24.97
C ARG A 335 4.57 4.55 25.07
N LEU A 336 3.62 4.31 25.97
CA LEU A 336 2.85 3.07 26.03
C LEU A 336 1.37 3.43 25.87
N VAL A 337 0.77 3.01 24.77
CA VAL A 337 -0.68 3.12 24.56
C VAL A 337 -1.25 1.72 24.60
N SER A 338 -2.30 1.50 25.38
CA SER A 338 -3.12 0.28 25.29
C SER A 338 -4.57 0.67 25.12
N GLU A 339 -5.19 0.18 24.05
CA GLU A 339 -6.56 0.48 23.64
C GLU A 339 -7.32 -0.83 23.43
N PHE A 340 -8.54 -0.91 23.94
CA PHE A 340 -9.49 -1.97 23.61
C PHE A 340 -10.59 -1.38 22.74
N TYR A 341 -10.64 -1.78 21.48
CA TYR A 341 -11.63 -1.32 20.50
C TYR A 341 -12.79 -2.32 20.45
N GLN A 342 -13.99 -1.86 20.81
CA GLN A 342 -15.20 -2.68 20.84
C GLN A 342 -16.26 -2.12 19.89
N PRO A 343 -16.48 -2.77 18.73
CA PRO A 343 -17.64 -2.50 17.88
C PRO A 343 -18.96 -2.75 18.60
N LEU A 344 -19.99 -1.97 18.28
CA LEU A 344 -21.33 -2.12 18.85
C LEU A 344 -22.24 -3.04 18.03
N ASP A 345 -21.87 -3.32 16.78
CA ASP A 345 -22.59 -4.21 15.88
C ASP A 345 -21.63 -4.93 14.91
N VAL A 346 -22.17 -5.88 14.13
CA VAL A 346 -21.42 -6.63 13.11
C VAL A 346 -21.05 -5.79 11.88
N ARG A 347 -21.55 -4.55 11.76
CA ARG A 347 -21.15 -3.63 10.69
C ARG A 347 -19.97 -2.75 11.10
N GLN A 348 -19.65 -2.75 12.39
CA GLN A 348 -18.58 -1.99 13.03
C GLN A 348 -18.64 -0.47 12.77
N TYR A 349 -19.85 0.06 12.51
CA TYR A 349 -20.03 1.48 12.25
C TYR A 349 -19.78 2.35 13.48
N PHE A 350 -20.14 1.84 14.66
CA PHE A 350 -19.96 2.52 15.94
C PHE A 350 -19.13 1.65 16.88
N PHE A 351 -18.34 2.30 17.72
CA PHE A 351 -17.48 1.62 18.69
C PHE A 351 -17.33 2.40 19.98
N ILE A 352 -16.90 1.69 21.02
CA ILE A 352 -16.36 2.24 22.26
C ILE A 352 -14.90 1.82 22.40
N ALA A 353 -14.04 2.74 22.84
CA ALA A 353 -12.59 2.51 22.94
C ALA A 353 -12.02 3.08 24.25
N PRO A 354 -12.08 2.33 25.36
CA PRO A 354 -11.26 2.64 26.53
C PRO A 354 -9.77 2.50 26.20
N ARG A 355 -8.97 3.48 26.62
CA ARG A 355 -7.52 3.48 26.46
C ARG A 355 -6.79 4.01 27.67
N VAL A 356 -5.57 3.53 27.86
CA VAL A 356 -4.57 4.09 28.77
C VAL A 356 -3.36 4.52 27.96
N GLU A 357 -2.83 5.69 28.30
CA GLU A 357 -1.66 6.26 27.65
C GLU A 357 -0.65 6.75 28.69
N LEU A 358 0.55 6.18 28.64
CA LEU A 358 1.71 6.65 29.39
C LEU A 358 2.67 7.28 28.40
N GLU A 359 3.08 8.53 28.62
CA GLU A 359 4.02 9.23 27.74
C GLU A 359 5.13 9.88 28.58
N ARG A 360 6.35 9.75 28.10
CA ARG A 360 7.49 10.55 28.55
C ARG A 360 8.18 11.14 27.34
N ARG A 361 8.26 12.46 27.27
CA ARG A 361 8.91 13.17 26.18
C ARG A 361 9.68 14.40 26.67
N PRO A 362 10.85 14.68 26.10
CA PRO A 362 11.54 15.93 26.34
C PRO A 362 10.93 17.05 25.49
N VAL A 363 10.89 18.25 26.06
CA VAL A 363 10.52 19.50 25.36
C VAL A 363 11.69 20.46 25.46
N ASN A 364 12.32 20.73 24.32
CA ASN A 364 13.44 21.66 24.24
C ASN A 364 12.93 23.11 24.14
N ILE A 365 13.52 24.00 24.94
CA ILE A 365 13.23 25.43 24.97
C ILE A 365 14.41 26.18 24.33
N PHE A 366 14.10 27.06 23.38
CA PHE A 366 15.10 27.78 22.60
C PHE A 366 15.01 29.29 22.81
N GLN A 367 16.17 29.94 22.77
CA GLN A 367 16.33 31.38 22.60
C GLN A 367 17.12 31.62 21.31
N GLY A 368 16.47 32.19 20.29
CA GLY A 368 17.04 32.23 18.95
C GLY A 368 17.30 30.80 18.44
N SER A 369 18.56 30.48 18.10
CA SER A 369 19.01 29.14 17.68
C SER A 369 19.62 28.30 18.81
N THR A 370 19.75 28.85 20.01
CA THR A 370 20.40 28.17 21.13
C THR A 370 19.36 27.51 22.03
N ARG A 371 19.51 26.21 22.29
CA ARG A 371 18.71 25.52 23.30
C ARG A 371 19.17 25.96 24.69
N ILE A 372 18.27 26.54 25.47
CA ILE A 372 18.56 27.07 26.81
C ILE A 372 18.04 26.19 27.94
N ALA A 373 17.06 25.32 27.67
CA ALA A 373 16.55 24.35 28.62
C ALA A 373 15.91 23.15 27.93
N THR A 374 15.80 22.05 28.66
CA THR A 374 15.01 20.86 28.30
C THR A 374 14.11 20.49 29.47
N TYR A 375 12.81 20.37 29.22
CA TYR A 375 11.84 19.84 30.18
C TYR A 375 11.60 18.36 29.92
N ASP A 376 11.55 17.54 30.97
CA ASP A 376 11.08 16.15 30.93
C ASP A 376 9.60 16.15 31.32
N LEU A 377 8.72 15.96 30.33
CA LEU A 377 7.27 15.83 30.54
C LEU A 377 6.93 14.36 30.72
N ARG A 378 6.17 14.05 31.77
CA ARG A 378 5.60 12.72 32.03
C ARG A 378 4.10 12.82 32.16
N ARG A 379 3.37 12.07 31.35
CA ARG A 379 1.91 12.08 31.29
C ARG A 379 1.35 10.67 31.48
N VAL A 380 0.26 10.58 32.24
CA VAL A 380 -0.56 9.38 32.39
C VAL A 380 -2.00 9.79 32.15
N ASP A 381 -2.61 9.28 31.10
CA ASP A 381 -4.01 9.52 30.76
C ASP A 381 -4.78 8.20 30.73
N VAL A 382 -6.01 8.23 31.22
CA VAL A 382 -7.04 7.21 31.02
C VAL A 382 -8.18 7.89 30.29
N ALA A 383 -8.65 7.28 29.22
CA ALA A 383 -9.73 7.83 28.41
C ALA A 383 -10.72 6.76 27.98
N VAL A 384 -11.94 7.19 27.70
CA VAL A 384 -12.95 6.37 27.03
C VAL A 384 -13.48 7.19 25.86
N ASP A 385 -13.32 6.68 24.66
CA ASP A 385 -13.92 7.25 23.46
C ASP A 385 -15.17 6.47 23.06
N VAL A 386 -16.14 7.18 22.49
CA VAL A 386 -17.13 6.62 21.57
C VAL A 386 -16.84 7.18 20.18
N GLY A 387 -16.99 6.36 19.14
CA GLY A 387 -16.63 6.77 17.81
C GLY A 387 -17.42 6.08 16.72
N SER A 388 -17.18 6.54 15.49
CA SER A 388 -17.74 5.94 14.28
C SER A 388 -16.75 5.92 13.14
N GLN A 389 -16.71 4.79 12.44
CA GLN A 389 -16.06 4.65 11.14
C GLN A 389 -17.10 4.89 10.05
N PHE A 390 -17.37 6.16 9.75
CA PHE A 390 -18.45 6.57 8.84
C PHE A 390 -18.11 6.35 7.36
N THR A 391 -16.82 6.13 7.04
CA THR A 391 -16.35 5.62 5.74
C THR A 391 -15.14 4.71 5.97
N LYS A 392 -14.75 3.92 4.96
CA LYS A 392 -13.48 3.13 4.99
C LYS A 392 -12.21 3.96 5.18
N TYR A 393 -12.31 5.29 5.06
CA TYR A 393 -11.20 6.22 5.11
C TYR A 393 -11.32 7.22 6.25
N GLY A 394 -12.42 7.19 7.02
CA GLY A 394 -12.80 8.27 7.92
C GLY A 394 -13.26 7.77 9.29
N GLU A 395 -12.68 8.34 10.33
CA GLU A 395 -12.99 8.04 11.73
C GLU A 395 -13.29 9.33 12.50
N VAL A 396 -14.35 9.31 13.30
CA VAL A 396 -14.64 10.34 14.30
C VAL A 396 -14.68 9.72 15.69
N ARG A 397 -14.10 10.41 16.68
CA ARG A 397 -14.12 10.03 18.10
C ARG A 397 -14.52 11.21 18.96
N LEU A 398 -15.35 10.95 19.96
CA LEU A 398 -15.66 11.83 21.07
C LEU A 398 -15.32 11.09 22.35
N GLY A 399 -14.53 11.68 23.24
CA GLY A 399 -14.05 10.97 24.42
C GLY A 399 -13.91 11.85 25.64
N VAL A 400 -13.92 11.21 26.80
CA VAL A 400 -13.60 11.83 28.08
C VAL A 400 -12.26 11.27 28.55
N LEU A 401 -11.39 12.16 29.02
CA LEU A 401 -10.05 11.84 29.48
C LEU A 401 -9.84 12.38 30.89
N THR A 402 -9.15 11.62 31.73
CA THR A 402 -8.63 12.05 33.02
C THR A 402 -7.19 11.57 33.18
N GLY A 403 -6.35 12.31 33.91
CA GLY A 403 -4.94 12.01 33.98
C GLY A 403 -4.14 12.96 34.84
N GLN A 404 -2.83 12.77 34.81
CA GLN A 404 -1.86 13.64 35.46
C GLN A 404 -0.67 13.88 34.54
N GLU A 405 -0.13 15.09 34.59
CA GLU A 405 1.10 15.47 33.91
C GLU A 405 2.08 16.07 34.90
N ASN A 406 3.35 15.76 34.75
CA ASN A 406 4.42 16.34 35.55
C ASN A 406 5.50 16.86 34.62
N ALA A 407 5.84 18.14 34.77
CA ALA A 407 6.91 18.79 34.04
C ALA A 407 8.09 18.99 34.98
N THR A 408 9.27 18.51 34.60
CA THR A 408 10.50 18.72 35.39
C THR A 408 11.58 19.34 34.52
N LEU A 409 12.39 20.23 35.10
CA LEU A 409 13.54 20.80 34.41
C LEU A 409 14.65 19.75 34.36
N SER A 410 14.97 19.24 33.18
CA SER A 410 16.07 18.28 32.98
C SER A 410 17.41 18.99 32.82
N THR A 411 17.45 20.05 32.01
CA THR A 411 18.63 20.91 31.83
C THR A 411 18.19 22.36 31.66
N GLY A 412 19.02 23.31 32.10
CA GLY A 412 18.75 24.75 31.98
C GLY A 412 18.78 25.50 33.33
N PRO A 413 18.63 26.83 33.32
CA PRO A 413 18.67 27.65 34.53
C PRO A 413 17.42 27.44 35.39
N ALA A 414 17.59 27.48 36.71
CA ALA A 414 16.51 27.23 37.69
C ALA A 414 15.30 28.18 37.55
N VAL A 415 15.50 29.38 36.99
CA VAL A 415 14.41 30.34 36.69
C VAL A 415 13.40 29.81 35.66
N LEU A 416 13.79 28.83 34.84
CA LEU A 416 12.92 28.15 33.89
C LEU A 416 12.27 26.90 34.47
N SER A 417 12.44 26.63 35.77
CA SER A 417 11.77 25.50 36.40
C SER A 417 10.24 25.66 36.29
N PRO A 418 9.50 24.66 35.79
CA PRO A 418 8.05 24.73 35.60
C PRO A 418 7.25 24.78 36.92
N GLY A 419 7.92 24.79 38.07
CA GLY A 419 7.33 24.74 39.41
C GLY A 419 7.17 23.30 39.92
N PRO A 420 7.05 23.10 41.25
CA PRO A 420 6.74 21.79 41.80
C PRO A 420 5.26 21.45 41.63
N GLY A 421 4.94 20.24 41.17
CA GLY A 421 3.57 19.74 41.23
C GLY A 421 3.19 18.81 40.08
N LYS A 422 2.28 17.89 40.36
CA LYS A 422 1.54 17.18 39.32
C LYS A 422 0.38 18.05 38.90
N ILE A 423 0.18 18.21 37.59
CA ILE A 423 -0.91 18.94 36.98
C ILE A 423 -2.03 17.94 36.70
N GLY A 424 -3.19 18.17 37.30
CA GLY A 424 -4.41 17.43 37.02
C GLY A 424 -4.87 17.66 35.58
N ARG A 425 -5.20 16.58 34.87
CA ARG A 425 -5.75 16.61 33.51
C ARG A 425 -7.16 16.02 33.54
N GLY A 426 -8.09 16.72 32.92
CA GLY A 426 -9.48 16.31 32.78
C GLY A 426 -10.05 16.99 31.55
N ALA A 427 -10.54 16.25 30.56
CA ALA A 427 -10.95 16.87 29.30
C ALA A 427 -12.04 16.12 28.57
N ILE A 428 -12.81 16.90 27.80
CA ILE A 428 -13.62 16.40 26.69
C ILE A 428 -12.79 16.55 25.42
N THR A 429 -12.69 15.46 24.66
CA THR A 429 -11.86 15.38 23.46
C THR A 429 -12.71 15.05 22.25
N ALA A 430 -12.37 15.62 21.11
CA ALA A 430 -12.93 15.27 19.82
C ALA A 430 -11.80 15.06 18.82
N ARG A 431 -11.90 14.03 17.98
CA ARG A 431 -10.96 13.73 16.91
C ARG A 431 -11.71 13.39 15.64
N LEU A 432 -11.28 13.96 14.53
CA LEU A 432 -11.67 13.57 13.18
C LEU A 432 -10.39 13.18 12.44
N LEU A 433 -10.45 12.08 11.71
CA LEU A 433 -9.37 11.62 10.84
C LEU A 433 -9.96 11.18 9.50
N PHE A 434 -9.30 11.55 8.41
CA PHE A 434 -9.57 11.00 7.09
C PHE A 434 -8.26 10.76 6.33
N ASP A 435 -8.14 9.63 5.64
CA ASP A 435 -6.94 9.31 4.83
C ASP A 435 -7.29 8.49 3.59
N GLN A 436 -6.98 9.04 2.42
CA GLN A 436 -7.12 8.42 1.10
C GLN A 436 -5.82 8.49 0.30
N LEU A 437 -4.69 8.71 0.96
CA LEU A 437 -3.40 8.72 0.28
C LEU A 437 -3.05 7.33 -0.23
N ASP A 438 -2.45 7.27 -1.41
CA ASP A 438 -1.97 6.03 -2.02
C ASP A 438 -0.73 5.45 -1.34
N SER A 439 0.12 6.30 -0.78
CA SER A 439 1.30 5.92 0.00
C SER A 439 1.47 6.82 1.21
N VAL A 440 1.81 6.21 2.34
CA VAL A 440 2.09 6.93 3.59
C VAL A 440 3.42 7.71 3.51
N ASN A 441 4.39 7.21 2.74
CA ASN A 441 5.77 7.71 2.72
C ASN A 441 5.99 8.79 1.65
N PHE A 442 5.63 8.46 0.40
CA PHE A 442 5.74 9.32 -0.78
C PHE A 442 4.40 9.38 -1.52
N PRO A 443 3.36 10.01 -0.93
CA PRO A 443 2.02 10.05 -1.50
C PRO A 443 2.00 10.76 -2.84
N ARG A 444 1.55 10.06 -3.87
CA ARG A 444 1.50 10.53 -5.25
C ARG A 444 0.11 11.02 -5.64
N SER A 445 -0.92 10.52 -4.96
CA SER A 445 -2.31 10.89 -5.19
C SER A 445 -3.13 10.76 -3.90
N GLY A 446 -4.23 11.52 -3.83
CA GLY A 446 -5.17 11.46 -2.72
C GLY A 446 -4.98 12.60 -1.71
N TYR A 447 -5.65 12.45 -0.57
CA TYR A 447 -5.66 13.45 0.48
C TYR A 447 -5.82 12.83 1.86
N SER A 448 -5.31 13.52 2.87
CA SER A 448 -5.51 13.16 4.26
C SER A 448 -5.67 14.40 5.13
N GLY A 449 -6.21 14.21 6.32
CA GLY A 449 -6.27 15.26 7.32
C GLY A 449 -6.81 14.80 8.65
N SER A 450 -6.52 15.61 9.65
CA SER A 450 -6.93 15.37 11.02
C SER A 450 -7.40 16.69 11.64
N ALA A 451 -8.37 16.58 12.54
CA ALA A 451 -8.76 17.68 13.42
C ALA A 451 -8.90 17.12 14.84
N ARG A 452 -8.38 17.85 15.82
CA ARG A 452 -8.37 17.47 17.23
C ARG A 452 -8.78 18.67 18.08
N VAL A 453 -9.70 18.44 19.01
CA VAL A 453 -10.11 19.41 20.02
C VAL A 453 -9.90 18.79 21.39
N TYR A 454 -9.26 19.53 22.27
CA TYR A 454 -9.04 19.21 23.67
C TYR A 454 -9.62 20.33 24.53
N GLY A 455 -10.78 20.09 25.12
CA GLY A 455 -11.40 21.00 26.07
C GLY A 455 -11.06 20.58 27.49
N SER A 456 -10.10 21.25 28.11
CA SER A 456 -9.71 21.04 29.51
C SER A 456 -10.81 21.55 30.45
N GLN A 457 -11.26 20.70 31.36
CA GLN A 457 -12.44 20.92 32.21
C GLN A 457 -12.10 20.63 33.68
N PRO A 458 -12.12 21.64 34.57
CA PRO A 458 -11.90 21.43 35.99
C PRO A 458 -12.88 20.46 36.64
N GLY A 459 -14.13 20.41 36.15
CA GLY A 459 -15.13 19.44 36.58
C GLY A 459 -14.77 17.97 36.31
N LEU A 460 -13.76 17.71 35.46
CA LEU A 460 -13.21 16.38 35.16
C LEU A 460 -11.83 16.15 35.82
N GLY A 461 -11.42 17.03 36.75
CA GLY A 461 -10.15 16.93 37.48
C GLY A 461 -8.97 17.66 36.82
N ALA A 462 -9.22 18.63 35.93
CA ALA A 462 -8.18 19.50 35.41
C ALA A 462 -7.84 20.66 36.35
N ASP A 463 -6.57 21.03 36.45
CA ASP A 463 -6.17 22.21 37.23
C ASP A 463 -6.42 23.54 36.50
N GLN A 464 -6.53 23.50 35.17
CA GLN A 464 -6.66 24.68 34.32
C GLN A 464 -7.74 24.47 33.25
N ALA A 465 -8.54 25.51 32.98
CA ALA A 465 -9.60 25.49 31.99
C ALA A 465 -9.14 26.18 30.69
N TYR A 466 -9.08 25.45 29.58
CA TYR A 466 -8.71 25.99 28.27
C TYR A 466 -9.20 25.07 27.16
N VAL A 467 -9.33 25.59 25.95
CA VAL A 467 -9.68 24.77 24.78
C VAL A 467 -8.62 24.90 23.72
N LYS A 468 -8.01 23.77 23.35
CA LYS A 468 -7.01 23.67 22.30
C LYS A 468 -7.59 22.96 21.09
N ALA A 469 -7.50 23.60 19.93
CA ALA A 469 -7.84 22.98 18.65
C ALA A 469 -6.63 22.93 17.73
N GLU A 470 -6.50 21.83 17.01
CA GLU A 470 -5.46 21.59 16.01
C GLU A 470 -6.08 20.92 14.79
N ALA A 471 -5.66 21.32 13.60
CA ALA A 471 -6.01 20.67 12.36
C ALA A 471 -4.78 20.61 11.44
N ASP A 472 -4.66 19.51 10.70
CA ASP A 472 -3.64 19.32 9.69
C ASP A 472 -4.23 18.60 8.48
N GLY A 473 -3.61 18.79 7.33
CA GLY A 473 -4.07 18.15 6.11
C GLY A 473 -3.04 18.19 5.01
N MET A 474 -3.18 17.27 4.08
CA MET A 474 -2.31 17.10 2.94
C MET A 474 -3.11 16.68 1.71
N TYR A 475 -2.74 17.23 0.57
CA TYR A 475 -3.22 16.83 -0.75
C TYR A 475 -2.00 16.51 -1.61
N ALA A 476 -2.06 15.42 -2.36
CA ALA A 476 -1.03 15.03 -3.31
C ALA A 476 -1.63 14.77 -4.68
N TRP A 477 -0.91 15.21 -5.71
CA TRP A 477 -1.26 14.96 -7.10
C TRP A 477 0.00 14.77 -7.93
N SER A 478 -0.05 13.82 -8.87
CA SER A 478 1.06 13.48 -9.74
C SER A 478 0.67 13.55 -11.21
N HIS A 479 1.65 13.91 -12.04
CA HIS A 479 1.61 13.74 -13.49
C HIS A 479 2.94 13.12 -13.95
N GLY A 480 2.88 11.90 -14.49
CA GLY A 480 4.08 11.14 -14.86
C GLY A 480 4.97 10.87 -13.64
N ALA A 481 6.24 11.24 -13.70
CA ALA A 481 7.19 11.11 -12.59
C ALA A 481 7.15 12.27 -11.57
N HIS A 482 6.38 13.32 -11.84
CA HIS A 482 6.35 14.53 -11.03
C HIS A 482 5.18 14.50 -10.06
N THR A 483 5.44 14.88 -8.81
CA THR A 483 4.43 14.99 -7.76
C THR A 483 4.50 16.37 -7.12
N VAL A 484 3.35 16.97 -6.90
CA VAL A 484 3.19 18.14 -6.03
C VAL A 484 2.31 17.76 -4.87
N SER A 485 2.76 18.08 -3.66
CA SER A 485 1.95 18.01 -2.45
C SER A 485 1.78 19.37 -1.82
N LEU A 486 0.55 19.64 -1.38
CA LEU A 486 0.20 20.78 -0.55
C LEU A 486 -0.14 20.26 0.84
N GLY A 487 0.31 20.95 1.88
CA GLY A 487 -0.06 20.60 3.24
C GLY A 487 -0.18 21.82 4.13
N PHE A 488 -0.96 21.69 5.20
CA PHE A 488 -1.10 22.72 6.20
C PHE A 488 -1.13 22.12 7.61
N LYS A 489 -0.81 22.96 8.58
CA LYS A 489 -0.99 22.70 10.01
C LYS A 489 -1.43 23.98 10.69
N ALA A 490 -2.54 23.92 11.40
CA ALA A 490 -3.14 25.03 12.10
C ALA A 490 -3.49 24.63 13.53
N GLY A 491 -3.31 25.53 14.48
CA GLY A 491 -3.65 25.30 15.87
C GLY A 491 -3.86 26.62 16.60
N SER A 492 -4.82 26.64 17.50
CA SER A 492 -5.14 27.82 18.30
C SER A 492 -5.77 27.41 19.62
N ASN A 493 -5.71 28.33 20.58
CA ASN A 493 -6.71 28.40 21.61
C ASN A 493 -8.06 28.79 20.99
N ILE A 494 -9.12 28.02 21.23
CA ILE A 494 -10.49 28.32 20.74
C ILE A 494 -11.43 28.63 21.91
N GLY A 495 -11.14 29.73 22.60
CA GLY A 495 -11.95 30.24 23.71
C GLY A 495 -11.44 29.79 25.08
N GLY A 496 -11.85 30.52 26.12
CA GLY A 496 -11.38 30.33 27.49
C GLY A 496 -10.02 30.98 27.78
N ASP A 497 -9.33 30.48 28.80
CA ASP A 497 -8.03 31.00 29.22
C ASP A 497 -6.93 30.63 28.21
N PRO A 498 -5.84 31.42 28.11
CA PRO A 498 -4.71 31.11 27.24
C PRO A 498 -4.12 29.71 27.46
N LEU A 499 -3.52 29.13 26.42
CA LEU A 499 -2.85 27.84 26.56
C LEU A 499 -1.73 27.92 27.61
N PRO A 500 -1.64 26.95 28.53
CA PRO A 500 -0.56 26.92 29.50
C PRO A 500 0.77 26.55 28.84
N ARG A 501 1.88 26.91 29.49
CA ARG A 501 3.24 26.75 28.93
C ARG A 501 3.58 25.31 28.51
N HIS A 502 3.06 24.32 29.24
CA HIS A 502 3.28 22.90 28.97
C HIS A 502 2.48 22.38 27.75
N ASP A 503 1.45 23.11 27.32
CA ASP A 503 0.56 22.71 26.23
C ASP A 503 0.61 23.67 25.01
N LEU A 504 1.66 24.48 24.91
CA LEU A 504 1.93 25.28 23.70
C LEU A 504 2.18 24.38 22.47
N PHE A 505 1.93 24.93 21.28
CA PHE A 505 2.27 24.24 20.03
C PHE A 505 3.78 24.29 19.80
N GLN A 506 4.35 23.14 19.45
CA GLN A 506 5.77 23.00 19.10
C GLN A 506 5.93 22.51 17.67
N TRP A 507 6.80 23.16 16.90
CA TRP A 507 7.15 22.78 15.52
C TRP A 507 8.54 23.28 15.13
N GLY A 508 8.97 23.06 13.89
CA GLY A 508 10.35 23.22 13.43
C GLY A 508 10.94 21.88 13.04
N GLY A 509 11.82 21.89 12.04
CA GLY A 509 12.43 20.69 11.46
C GLY A 509 12.09 20.52 9.97
N PHE A 510 12.59 19.44 9.38
CA PHE A 510 12.35 19.12 7.96
C PHE A 510 10.87 19.01 7.64
N LEU A 511 10.43 19.72 6.59
CA LEU A 511 9.02 19.83 6.16
C LEU A 511 8.04 20.29 7.24
N GLN A 512 8.56 20.89 8.32
CA GLN A 512 7.84 21.41 9.49
C GLN A 512 8.38 22.80 9.87
N GLN A 513 8.74 23.61 8.87
CA GLN A 513 9.59 24.81 8.95
C GLN A 513 11.09 24.49 8.86
N SER A 514 11.51 24.05 7.68
CA SER A 514 12.88 23.69 7.31
C SER A 514 13.89 24.82 7.57
N GLY A 515 15.10 24.46 7.98
CA GLY A 515 16.15 25.39 8.41
C GLY A 515 16.14 25.70 9.92
N TYR A 516 15.04 25.41 10.62
CA TYR A 516 14.98 25.42 12.09
C TYR A 516 15.25 24.01 12.66
N SER A 517 15.82 23.95 13.86
CA SER A 517 15.97 22.70 14.60
C SER A 517 14.61 22.09 14.94
N THR A 518 14.58 20.77 15.12
CA THR A 518 13.35 20.05 15.45
C THR A 518 12.72 20.59 16.73
N GLY A 519 11.48 21.06 16.64
CA GLY A 519 10.76 21.64 17.78
C GLY A 519 11.27 23.00 18.27
N GLN A 520 12.07 23.72 17.47
CA GLN A 520 12.63 25.03 17.86
C GLN A 520 11.56 26.11 18.08
N LEU A 521 10.43 26.01 17.38
CA LEU A 521 9.37 27.01 17.39
C LEU A 521 8.29 26.60 18.40
N LEU A 522 7.99 27.50 19.33
CA LEU A 522 7.01 27.33 20.40
C LEU A 522 6.06 28.54 20.44
N GLY A 523 4.76 28.30 20.45
CA GLY A 523 3.77 29.38 20.46
C GLY A 523 2.36 28.95 20.86
N GLY A 524 1.54 29.91 21.26
CA GLY A 524 0.13 29.68 21.62
C GLY A 524 -0.78 29.42 20.41
N ASN A 525 -0.33 29.83 19.22
CA ASN A 525 -0.99 29.57 17.95
C ASN A 525 0.02 29.01 16.95
N LEU A 526 -0.47 28.17 16.04
CA LEU A 526 0.27 27.54 14.97
C LEU A 526 -0.46 27.82 13.66
N GLN A 527 0.22 28.38 12.69
CA GLN A 527 -0.26 28.47 11.31
C GLN A 527 0.93 28.13 10.43
N PHE A 528 0.79 27.10 9.61
CA PHE A 528 1.85 26.59 8.78
C PHE A 528 1.26 26.03 7.49
N ALA A 529 1.88 26.36 6.37
CA ALA A 529 1.56 25.82 5.06
C ALA A 529 2.85 25.43 4.35
N ARG A 530 2.78 24.36 3.57
CA ARG A 530 3.88 23.87 2.75
C ARG A 530 3.41 23.46 1.38
N MET A 531 4.29 23.65 0.41
CA MET A 531 4.25 23.01 -0.90
C MET A 531 5.52 22.19 -1.04
N VAL A 532 5.40 20.94 -1.45
CA VAL A 532 6.51 20.04 -1.72
C VAL A 532 6.40 19.58 -3.16
N TYR A 533 7.45 19.80 -3.95
CA TYR A 533 7.58 19.21 -5.27
C TYR A 533 8.63 18.12 -5.21
N TYR A 534 8.37 16.98 -5.84
CA TYR A 534 9.38 15.95 -6.00
C TYR A 534 9.18 15.14 -7.27
N ASN A 535 10.29 14.68 -7.84
CA ASN A 535 10.32 13.84 -9.02
C ASN A 535 10.85 12.44 -8.65
N LYS A 536 10.18 11.40 -9.16
CA LYS A 536 10.62 10.01 -9.06
C LYS A 536 11.72 9.75 -10.09
N LEU A 537 12.97 9.66 -9.65
CA LEU A 537 14.17 9.58 -10.49
C LEU A 537 14.41 8.16 -11.05
N VAL A 538 14.21 7.13 -10.23
CA VAL A 538 14.51 5.74 -10.59
C VAL A 538 13.47 4.80 -9.98
N GLN A 539 13.04 3.81 -10.74
CA GLN A 539 12.28 2.65 -10.31
C GLN A 539 13.22 1.44 -10.34
N GLN A 540 13.71 0.98 -9.19
CA GLN A 540 14.55 -0.23 -9.10
C GLN A 540 13.76 -1.40 -8.51
N ARG A 541 14.21 -2.63 -8.78
CA ARG A 541 13.52 -3.87 -8.40
C ARG A 541 13.31 -4.09 -6.89
N LEU A 542 14.08 -3.43 -6.02
CA LEU A 542 14.01 -3.58 -4.55
C LEU A 542 13.54 -2.32 -3.79
N LEU A 543 13.36 -1.20 -4.49
CA LEU A 543 13.06 0.11 -3.88
C LEU A 543 11.84 0.70 -4.60
N GLU A 544 10.80 1.07 -3.84
CA GLU A 544 9.57 1.61 -4.45
C GLU A 544 9.83 2.91 -5.24
N GLY A 545 10.85 3.70 -4.83
CA GLY A 545 11.37 4.80 -5.63
C GLY A 545 12.51 5.59 -4.98
N VAL A 546 13.35 6.19 -5.82
CA VAL A 546 14.27 7.28 -5.44
C VAL A 546 13.65 8.60 -5.87
N TYR A 547 13.63 9.57 -4.96
CA TYR A 547 12.99 10.86 -5.16
C TYR A 547 13.98 11.99 -4.94
N ALA A 548 13.87 13.04 -5.76
CA ALA A 548 14.53 14.32 -5.49
C ALA A 548 13.49 15.43 -5.53
N GLY A 549 13.59 16.37 -4.61
CA GLY A 549 12.57 17.40 -4.47
C GLY A 549 13.00 18.61 -3.69
N PHE A 550 12.07 19.54 -3.58
CA PHE A 550 12.21 20.74 -2.79
C PHE A 550 10.91 21.09 -2.08
N SER A 551 11.01 21.89 -1.03
CA SER A 551 9.85 22.45 -0.33
C SER A 551 9.89 23.97 -0.29
N LEU A 552 8.70 24.57 -0.32
CA LEU A 552 8.44 25.96 0.04
C LEU A 552 7.49 25.97 1.22
N GLU A 553 7.83 26.73 2.25
CA GLU A 553 7.18 26.65 3.55
C GLU A 553 6.98 28.05 4.13
N ALA A 554 5.81 28.27 4.73
CA ALA A 554 5.47 29.50 5.40
C ALA A 554 4.72 29.21 6.70
N GLY A 555 5.16 29.79 7.80
CA GLY A 555 4.52 29.65 9.10
C GLY A 555 4.46 30.96 9.87
N ARG A 556 3.60 31.05 10.88
CA ARG A 556 3.46 32.22 11.74
C ARG A 556 3.65 31.86 13.20
N VAL A 557 4.53 32.60 13.88
CA VAL A 557 4.71 32.55 15.34
C VAL A 557 4.14 33.82 15.95
N GLY A 558 3.13 33.67 16.81
CA GLY A 558 2.58 34.75 17.63
C GLY A 558 2.92 34.50 19.10
N ALA A 559 3.59 35.45 19.74
CA ALA A 559 3.97 35.44 21.17
C ALA A 559 4.88 34.25 21.57
N PRO A 560 6.20 34.32 21.30
CA PRO A 560 7.13 33.28 21.73
C PRO A 560 7.24 33.23 23.26
N LEU A 561 7.43 32.02 23.81
CA LEU A 561 7.61 31.82 25.25
C LEU A 561 8.87 32.52 25.80
N VAL A 562 9.92 32.62 24.98
CA VAL A 562 11.22 33.21 25.34
C VAL A 562 11.49 34.44 24.47
N PRO A 563 11.81 35.60 25.08
CA PRO A 563 12.22 36.79 24.33
C PRO A 563 13.44 36.53 23.42
N GLY A 564 13.39 37.02 22.19
CA GLY A 564 14.43 36.82 21.18
C GLY A 564 14.21 35.64 20.23
N SER A 565 13.15 34.85 20.43
CA SER A 565 12.72 33.84 19.45
C SER A 565 12.05 34.46 18.22
N PRO A 566 12.10 33.79 17.05
CA PRO A 566 11.51 34.31 15.82
C PRO A 566 10.02 34.63 15.96
N THR A 567 9.58 35.76 15.41
CA THR A 567 8.17 36.20 15.43
C THR A 567 7.67 36.57 14.04
N GLY A 568 6.35 36.60 13.87
CA GLY A 568 5.72 37.00 12.61
C GLY A 568 5.74 35.89 11.57
N LEU A 569 5.80 36.28 10.28
CA LEU A 569 5.79 35.35 9.15
C LEU A 569 7.19 34.79 8.89
N LEU A 570 7.37 33.49 9.11
CA LEU A 570 8.59 32.75 8.84
C LEU A 570 8.48 32.05 7.48
N LYS A 571 9.42 32.33 6.59
CA LYS A 571 9.55 31.65 5.29
C LYS A 571 10.75 30.73 5.29
N SER A 572 10.59 29.54 4.74
CA SER A 572 11.68 28.57 4.57
C SER A 572 11.50 27.72 3.32
N GLY A 573 12.56 27.01 2.96
CA GLY A 573 12.51 25.94 1.97
C GLY A 573 13.56 24.89 2.24
N SER A 574 13.46 23.77 1.54
CA SER A 574 14.46 22.71 1.59
C SER A 574 14.72 22.11 0.22
N LEU A 575 15.88 21.49 0.08
CA LEU A 575 16.20 20.54 -1.00
C LEU A 575 16.40 19.17 -0.34
N PHE A 576 15.89 18.11 -0.95
CA PHE A 576 16.04 16.76 -0.41
C PHE A 576 16.22 15.69 -1.47
N LEU A 577 16.90 14.62 -1.05
CA LEU A 577 16.87 13.30 -1.68
C LEU A 577 16.11 12.36 -0.74
N GLY A 578 15.16 11.63 -1.30
CA GLY A 578 14.32 10.67 -0.60
C GLY A 578 14.48 9.28 -1.21
N LEU A 579 14.40 8.26 -0.37
CA LEU A 579 14.38 6.86 -0.79
C LEU A 579 13.26 6.15 -0.04
N ASP A 580 12.38 5.47 -0.76
CA ASP A 580 11.41 4.57 -0.13
C ASP A 580 12.03 3.18 0.00
N SER A 581 12.38 2.81 1.23
CA SER A 581 13.10 1.59 1.56
C SER A 581 12.20 0.60 2.32
N PRO A 582 12.57 -0.69 2.39
CA PRO A 582 11.84 -1.67 3.21
C PRO A 582 11.75 -1.32 4.70
N LEU A 583 12.63 -0.45 5.20
CA LEU A 583 12.64 0.03 6.59
C LEU A 583 11.83 1.34 6.77
N GLY A 584 11.14 1.79 5.71
CA GLY A 584 10.44 3.07 5.63
C GLY A 584 11.24 4.15 4.88
N PRO A 585 10.80 5.41 4.93
CA PRO A 585 11.38 6.46 4.12
C PRO A 585 12.72 6.91 4.69
N PHE A 586 13.70 7.08 3.81
CA PHE A 586 14.97 7.71 4.12
C PHE A 586 15.03 9.08 3.44
N TYR A 587 15.40 10.11 4.17
CA TYR A 587 15.60 11.46 3.64
C TYR A 587 16.98 12.00 4.02
N LEU A 588 17.64 12.64 3.05
CA LEU A 588 18.73 13.57 3.27
C LEU A 588 18.29 14.93 2.75
N ALA A 589 18.29 15.94 3.61
CA ALA A 589 17.80 17.26 3.24
C ALA A 589 18.68 18.40 3.75
N TYR A 590 18.67 19.50 3.01
CA TYR A 590 19.19 20.79 3.46
C TYR A 590 18.05 21.81 3.49
N GLY A 591 17.79 22.38 4.67
CA GLY A 591 16.77 23.40 4.86
C GLY A 591 17.38 24.77 5.16
N ARG A 592 16.74 25.83 4.65
CA ARG A 592 17.11 27.22 4.91
C ARG A 592 15.88 28.10 5.13
N ALA A 593 15.95 28.94 6.16
CA ALA A 593 14.93 29.93 6.49
C ALA A 593 15.40 31.34 6.10
N ALA A 594 14.44 32.21 5.75
CA ALA A 594 14.72 33.60 5.38
C ALA A 594 15.42 34.41 6.50
N GLY A 595 15.21 34.02 7.76
CA GLY A 595 15.89 34.61 8.92
C GLY A 595 17.35 34.15 9.12
N GLY A 596 17.97 33.51 8.12
CA GLY A 596 19.38 33.09 8.16
C GLY A 596 19.63 31.71 8.77
N ASN A 597 18.62 31.07 9.37
CA ASN A 597 18.75 29.72 9.94
C ASN A 597 18.89 28.65 8.84
N TYR A 598 19.76 27.66 9.04
CA TYR A 598 19.91 26.51 8.14
C TYR A 598 20.15 25.23 8.94
N SER A 599 19.74 24.09 8.39
CA SER A 599 19.94 22.76 8.99
C SER A 599 20.15 21.72 7.91
N PHE A 600 21.01 20.74 8.18
CA PHE A 600 21.01 19.47 7.46
C PHE A 600 20.11 18.50 8.20
N TYR A 601 19.41 17.64 7.49
CA TYR A 601 18.55 16.65 8.10
C TYR A 601 18.84 15.27 7.52
N LEU A 602 18.84 14.29 8.41
CA LEU A 602 18.76 12.87 8.05
C LEU A 602 17.52 12.31 8.75
N PHE A 603 16.66 11.62 8.00
CA PHE A 603 15.54 10.85 8.54
C PHE A 603 15.61 9.42 7.99
N LEU A 604 15.31 8.43 8.84
CA LEU A 604 15.15 7.05 8.42
C LEU A 604 13.94 6.44 9.15
N GLY A 605 13.06 5.85 8.36
CA GLY A 605 11.92 5.09 8.83
C GLY A 605 10.80 5.97 9.39
N ARG A 606 9.76 5.31 9.87
CA ARG A 606 8.70 5.90 10.68
C ARG A 606 8.44 4.95 11.84
N PRO A 607 8.57 5.40 13.09
CA PRO A 607 8.32 4.58 14.25
C PRO A 607 6.85 4.18 14.30
#